data_AF-A0A2S5CFZ6-F1
#
_entry.id   AF-A0A2S5CFZ6-F1
#
_cell.length_a   1.000
_cell.length_b   1.000
_cell.length_c   1.000
_cell.angle_alpha   90.00
_cell.angle_beta   90.00
_cell.angle_gamma   90.00
#
_symmetry.space_group_name_H-M   'P 1'
#
loop_
_entity.id
_entity.type
_entity.pdbx_description
1 polymer ?
#
loop_
_entity_poly.entity_id
_entity_poly.type
_entity_poly.pdbx_seq_one_letter_code
_entity_poly.pdbx_strand_id
1 'polypeptide(L)'
;MLIDFSEIKSGYDFEKFAELFLRHLGYKILRGAAIGSDGGVDIICEESLAYSQGSYRWLVSCKHRSRTIGQNDDCANINKLFEHKCNGFMFVYSSNVTESLRQSVEKVSSNRYAYKFYEPREIEQIIISLPRMMPLMNQFFPLSHSRFIKMDQDCHCQMNGHQDGLYIVYVQDDKTQKMVAHVFCDTCCDQYTYHLNESKIEYAVLTLKKRAY
;
A
#
# COMPACT_ATOMS: atom_id res chain seq x y z
N MET A 1 -4.04 16.49 4.05
CA MET A 1 -3.98 15.15 3.45
C MET A 1 -3.31 15.34 2.10
N LEU A 2 -2.14 14.72 1.92
CA LEU A 2 -1.39 14.67 0.67
C LEU A 2 -2.02 13.71 -0.34
N ILE A 3 -2.64 12.62 0.14
CA ILE A 3 -3.32 11.63 -0.68
C ILE A 3 -4.81 11.98 -0.79
N ASP A 4 -5.28 12.12 -2.02
CA ASP A 4 -6.70 12.27 -2.34
C ASP A 4 -7.30 10.92 -2.72
N PHE A 5 -8.02 10.30 -1.78
CA PHE A 5 -8.67 9.02 -2.02
C PHE A 5 -9.78 9.06 -3.08
N SER A 6 -10.25 10.25 -3.48
CA SER A 6 -11.23 10.38 -4.58
C SER A 6 -10.64 10.10 -5.96
N GLU A 7 -9.31 9.97 -6.07
CA GLU A 7 -8.65 9.53 -7.32
C GLU A 7 -9.05 8.09 -7.69
N ILE A 8 -9.29 7.25 -6.67
CA ILE A 8 -9.87 5.92 -6.86
C ILE A 8 -11.38 6.07 -7.09
N LYS A 9 -11.90 5.48 -8.18
CA LYS A 9 -13.27 5.73 -8.64
C LYS A 9 -14.29 4.68 -8.22
N SER A 10 -13.82 3.49 -7.85
CA SER A 10 -14.69 2.36 -7.51
C SER A 10 -14.23 1.66 -6.24
N GLY A 11 -15.16 1.00 -5.56
CA GLY A 11 -14.82 0.14 -4.41
C GLY A 11 -13.90 -1.01 -4.81
N TYR A 12 -14.08 -1.56 -6.01
CA TYR A 12 -13.22 -2.61 -6.55
C TYR A 12 -11.77 -2.14 -6.76
N ASP A 13 -11.57 -0.95 -7.32
CA ASP A 13 -10.22 -0.39 -7.49
C ASP A 13 -9.58 -0.12 -6.12
N PHE A 14 -10.38 0.27 -5.12
CA PHE A 14 -9.92 0.44 -3.74
C PHE A 14 -9.54 -0.89 -3.08
N GLU A 15 -10.26 -1.97 -3.34
CA GLU A 15 -9.87 -3.32 -2.89
C GLU A 15 -8.55 -3.76 -3.54
N LYS A 16 -8.34 -3.47 -4.82
CA LYS A 16 -7.06 -3.72 -5.50
C LYS A 16 -5.92 -2.89 -4.92
N PHE A 17 -6.18 -1.62 -4.61
CA PHE A 17 -5.25 -0.78 -3.87
C PHE A 17 -4.90 -1.40 -2.51
N ALA A 18 -5.90 -1.78 -1.72
CA ALA A 18 -5.71 -2.37 -0.39
C ALA A 18 -4.92 -3.67 -0.44
N GLU A 19 -5.18 -4.54 -1.42
CA GLU A 19 -4.43 -5.78 -1.63
C GLU A 19 -2.94 -5.49 -1.86
N LEU A 20 -2.63 -4.57 -2.79
CA LEU A 20 -1.24 -4.20 -3.08
C LEU A 20 -0.60 -3.44 -1.92
N PHE A 21 -1.32 -2.56 -1.23
CA PHE A 21 -0.87 -1.88 -0.02
C PHE A 21 -0.43 -2.88 1.05
N LEU A 22 -1.24 -3.90 1.33
CA LEU A 22 -0.91 -4.95 2.29
C LEU A 22 0.28 -5.80 1.82
N ARG A 23 0.40 -6.12 0.52
CA ARG A 23 1.60 -6.79 -0.02
C ARG A 23 2.87 -5.98 0.24
N HIS A 24 2.85 -4.66 -0.01
CA HIS A 24 4.01 -3.78 0.22
C HIS A 24 4.34 -3.59 1.71
N LEU A 25 3.37 -3.81 2.60
CA LEU A 25 3.60 -3.90 4.05
C LEU A 25 4.18 -5.25 4.49
N GLY A 26 4.31 -6.23 3.60
CA GLY A 26 4.87 -7.55 3.89
C GLY A 26 3.83 -8.63 4.22
N TYR A 27 2.54 -8.33 4.11
CA TYR A 27 1.50 -9.35 4.27
C TYR A 27 1.46 -10.27 3.04
N LYS A 28 1.33 -11.57 3.29
CA LYS A 28 1.09 -12.57 2.24
C LYS A 28 -0.41 -12.65 1.95
N ILE A 29 -0.82 -12.36 0.72
CA ILE A 29 -2.22 -12.46 0.31
C ILE A 29 -2.56 -13.93 0.05
N LEU A 30 -3.52 -14.46 0.81
CA LEU A 30 -4.04 -15.82 0.65
C LEU A 30 -5.26 -15.84 -0.27
N ARG A 31 -6.11 -14.80 -0.17
CA ARG A 31 -7.24 -14.54 -1.06
C ARG A 31 -7.23 -13.04 -1.38
N GLY A 32 -7.08 -12.70 -2.66
CA GLY A 32 -7.09 -11.31 -3.12
C GLY A 32 -8.50 -10.82 -3.43
N ALA A 33 -8.59 -9.55 -3.84
CA ALA A 33 -9.85 -8.93 -4.24
C ALA A 33 -10.42 -9.66 -5.48
N ALA A 34 -11.68 -10.07 -5.45
CA ALA A 34 -12.35 -10.71 -6.58
C ALA A 34 -13.63 -9.97 -6.99
N ILE A 35 -14.06 -10.18 -8.23
CA ILE A 35 -15.33 -9.66 -8.75
C ILE A 35 -16.37 -10.77 -8.56
N GLY A 36 -17.33 -10.59 -7.66
CA GLY A 36 -18.43 -11.55 -7.47
C GLY A 36 -19.07 -11.55 -6.08
N SER A 37 -20.01 -12.47 -5.84
CA SER A 37 -20.66 -12.66 -4.55
C SER A 37 -19.68 -13.29 -3.55
N ASP A 38 -18.75 -12.49 -3.05
CA ASP A 38 -17.62 -12.94 -2.26
C ASP A 38 -17.97 -13.28 -0.80
N GLY A 39 -19.16 -13.80 -0.48
CA GLY A 39 -19.54 -14.14 0.90
C GLY A 39 -19.40 -12.98 1.92
N GLY A 40 -19.18 -11.75 1.41
CA GLY A 40 -18.77 -10.56 2.16
C GLY A 40 -17.37 -10.63 2.80
N VAL A 41 -16.36 -11.16 2.10
CA VAL A 41 -14.94 -11.03 2.47
C VAL A 41 -14.14 -10.50 1.31
N ASP A 42 -13.48 -9.36 1.52
CA ASP A 42 -12.79 -8.66 0.43
C ASP A 42 -11.39 -9.24 0.23
N ILE A 43 -10.61 -9.43 1.31
CA ILE A 43 -9.24 -9.99 1.26
C ILE A 43 -9.00 -10.91 2.47
N ILE A 44 -8.20 -11.97 2.28
CA ILE A 44 -7.57 -12.72 3.39
C ILE A 44 -6.06 -12.60 3.22
N CYS A 45 -5.40 -12.07 4.24
CA CYS A 45 -3.94 -11.98 4.25
C CYS A 45 -3.34 -12.60 5.51
N GLU A 46 -2.04 -12.83 5.46
CA GLU A 46 -1.27 -13.53 6.46
C GLU A 46 -0.04 -12.71 6.83
N GLU A 47 0.12 -12.45 8.12
CA GLU A 47 1.28 -11.80 8.73
C GLU A 47 2.21 -12.87 9.28
N SER A 48 3.49 -12.83 8.92
CA SER A 48 4.48 -13.74 9.50
C SER A 48 4.85 -13.26 10.90
N LEU A 49 4.67 -14.11 11.91
CA LEU A 49 5.15 -13.83 13.27
C LEU A 49 6.59 -14.32 13.40
N ALA A 50 7.41 -13.60 14.14
CA ALA A 50 8.84 -13.89 14.23
C ALA A 50 9.15 -15.28 14.85
N TYR A 51 10.26 -15.87 14.39
CA TYR A 51 11.09 -16.93 14.99
C TYR A 51 10.48 -18.24 15.51
N SER A 52 9.17 -18.48 15.42
CA SER A 52 8.51 -19.80 15.61
C SER A 52 6.99 -19.71 15.81
N GLN A 53 6.43 -18.49 15.93
CA GLN A 53 5.03 -18.30 16.34
C GLN A 53 3.99 -18.53 15.23
N GLY A 54 4.41 -19.07 14.09
CA GLY A 54 3.53 -19.34 12.96
C GLY A 54 3.11 -18.07 12.23
N SER A 55 1.90 -18.08 11.69
CA SER A 55 1.36 -16.98 10.90
C SER A 55 0.00 -16.53 11.44
N TYR A 56 -0.25 -15.22 11.38
CA TYR A 56 -1.50 -14.63 11.82
C TYR A 56 -2.35 -14.25 10.62
N ARG A 57 -3.54 -14.84 10.50
CA ARG A 57 -4.45 -14.60 9.38
C ARG A 57 -5.45 -13.50 9.71
N TRP A 58 -5.54 -12.55 8.80
CA TRP A 58 -6.43 -11.41 8.90
C TRP A 58 -7.60 -11.57 7.93
N LEU A 59 -8.81 -11.40 8.46
CA LEU A 59 -10.01 -11.19 7.68
C LEU A 59 -10.11 -9.71 7.38
N VAL A 60 -9.89 -9.33 6.13
CA VAL A 60 -9.79 -7.93 5.73
C VAL A 60 -11.12 -7.46 5.13
N SER A 61 -11.61 -6.32 5.59
CA SER A 61 -12.68 -5.56 4.95
C SER A 61 -12.15 -4.26 4.39
N CYS A 62 -12.60 -3.93 3.18
CA CYS A 62 -12.26 -2.74 2.44
C CYS A 62 -13.53 -1.90 2.21
N LYS A 63 -13.48 -0.62 2.52
CA LYS A 63 -14.60 0.29 2.27
C LYS A 63 -14.12 1.60 1.69
N HIS A 64 -14.63 1.90 0.50
CA HIS A 64 -14.40 3.15 -0.19
C HIS A 64 -15.64 4.04 -0.14
N ARG A 65 -15.58 5.14 0.60
CA ARG A 65 -16.69 6.08 0.79
C ARG A 65 -16.17 7.51 0.84
N SER A 66 -16.98 8.45 0.36
CA SER A 66 -16.76 9.90 0.51
C SER A 66 -17.20 10.43 1.88
N ARG A 67 -18.04 9.67 2.59
CA ARG A 67 -18.48 9.97 3.96
C ARG A 67 -17.82 9.03 4.97
N THR A 68 -17.90 9.40 6.24
CA THR A 68 -17.49 8.57 7.37
C THR A 68 -18.17 7.20 7.32
N ILE A 69 -17.41 6.15 7.65
CA ILE A 69 -17.89 4.76 7.70
C ILE A 69 -18.42 4.48 9.10
N GLY A 70 -19.69 4.09 9.19
CA GLY A 70 -20.35 3.75 10.45
C GLY A 70 -20.72 2.28 10.55
N GLN A 71 -21.37 1.93 11.66
CA GLN A 71 -21.79 0.54 11.95
C GLN A 71 -22.75 -0.06 10.92
N ASN A 72 -23.49 0.76 10.19
CA ASN A 72 -24.37 0.31 9.11
C ASN A 72 -23.61 0.03 7.81
N ASP A 73 -22.38 0.53 7.69
CA ASP A 73 -21.53 0.33 6.50
C ASP A 73 -20.66 -0.90 6.62
N ASP A 74 -20.23 -1.25 7.84
CA ASP A 74 -19.39 -2.40 8.12
C ASP A 74 -19.48 -2.85 9.58
N CYS A 75 -19.10 -4.09 9.88
CA CYS A 75 -19.02 -4.61 11.23
C CYS A 75 -18.06 -5.80 11.34
N ALA A 76 -17.52 -6.01 12.54
CA ALA A 76 -16.80 -7.24 12.86
C ALA A 76 -17.80 -8.41 13.00
N ASN A 77 -17.57 -9.50 12.28
CA ASN A 77 -18.41 -10.69 12.33
C ASN A 77 -17.57 -11.94 12.67
N ILE A 78 -17.75 -12.44 13.89
CA ILE A 78 -17.01 -13.61 14.41
C ILE A 78 -17.30 -14.87 13.59
N ASN A 79 -18.52 -15.05 13.08
CA ASN A 79 -18.85 -16.23 12.29
C ASN A 79 -17.99 -16.29 11.02
N LYS A 80 -17.72 -15.13 10.41
CA LYS A 80 -16.82 -15.03 9.25
C LYS A 80 -15.36 -15.34 9.60
N LEU A 81 -14.88 -14.96 10.80
CA LEU A 81 -13.55 -15.37 11.25
C LEU A 81 -13.44 -16.90 11.30
N PHE A 82 -14.44 -17.58 11.86
CA PHE A 82 -14.45 -19.03 11.95
C PHE A 82 -14.57 -19.70 10.58
N GLU A 83 -15.50 -19.22 9.74
CA GLU A 83 -15.73 -19.72 8.38
C GLU A 83 -14.45 -19.68 7.54
N HIS A 84 -13.72 -18.56 7.62
CA HIS A 84 -12.51 -18.34 6.84
C HIS A 84 -11.21 -18.71 7.57
N LYS A 85 -11.29 -19.25 8.79
CA LYS A 85 -10.15 -19.65 9.62
C LYS A 85 -9.13 -18.52 9.82
N CYS A 86 -9.64 -17.32 10.10
CA CYS A 86 -8.85 -16.14 10.40
C CYS A 86 -8.73 -15.92 11.91
N ASN A 87 -7.65 -15.27 12.33
CA ASN A 87 -7.34 -15.01 13.73
C ASN A 87 -7.82 -13.62 14.19
N GLY A 88 -7.92 -12.65 13.29
CA GLY A 88 -8.35 -11.29 13.62
C GLY A 88 -8.92 -10.52 12.44
N PHE A 89 -9.39 -9.31 12.73
CA PHE A 89 -10.02 -8.43 11.75
C PHE A 89 -9.06 -7.33 11.29
N MET A 90 -9.09 -6.98 10.02
CA MET A 90 -8.37 -5.83 9.49
C MET A 90 -9.31 -4.99 8.65
N PHE A 91 -9.25 -3.69 8.83
CA PHE A 91 -10.15 -2.75 8.17
C PHE A 91 -9.30 -1.74 7.42
N VAL A 92 -9.42 -1.69 6.10
CA VAL A 92 -8.70 -0.74 5.24
C VAL A 92 -9.73 0.20 4.63
N TYR A 93 -9.67 1.48 4.97
CA TYR A 93 -10.74 2.42 4.66
C TYR A 93 -10.24 3.72 4.02
N SER A 94 -10.99 4.22 3.05
CA SER A 94 -10.69 5.48 2.37
C SER A 94 -11.27 6.71 3.08
N SER A 95 -11.98 6.53 4.19
CA SER A 95 -12.54 7.58 5.02
C SER A 95 -12.45 7.20 6.49
N ASN A 96 -12.55 8.19 7.38
CA ASN A 96 -12.51 7.95 8.82
C ASN A 96 -13.70 7.10 9.27
N VAL A 97 -13.53 6.40 10.38
CA VAL A 97 -14.62 5.63 11.03
C VAL A 97 -15.35 6.45 12.08
N THR A 98 -16.60 6.11 12.32
CA THR A 98 -17.32 6.61 13.50
C THR A 98 -16.83 5.92 14.76
N GLU A 99 -16.91 6.62 15.88
CA GLU A 99 -16.63 6.04 17.20
C GLU A 99 -17.55 4.85 17.51
N SER A 100 -18.81 4.90 17.06
CA SER A 100 -19.76 3.79 17.21
C SER A 100 -19.30 2.51 16.49
N LEU A 101 -18.66 2.62 15.32
CA LEU A 101 -18.09 1.47 14.61
C LEU A 101 -16.88 0.91 15.37
N ARG A 102 -15.95 1.76 15.83
CA ARG A 102 -14.80 1.30 16.63
C ARG A 102 -15.24 0.55 17.88
N GLN A 103 -16.15 1.13 18.66
CA GLN A 103 -16.69 0.49 19.86
C GLN A 103 -17.42 -0.82 19.55
N SER A 104 -18.12 -0.90 18.41
CA SER A 104 -18.73 -2.15 17.96
C SER A 104 -17.68 -3.23 17.67
N VAL A 105 -16.60 -2.88 16.97
CA VAL A 105 -15.50 -3.82 16.67
C VAL A 105 -14.78 -4.26 17.95
N GLU A 106 -14.53 -3.34 18.88
CA GLU A 106 -13.93 -3.64 20.19
C GLU A 106 -14.80 -4.60 21.00
N LYS A 107 -16.11 -4.36 21.07
CA LYS A 107 -17.05 -5.25 21.76
C LYS A 107 -17.03 -6.65 21.18
N VAL A 108 -17.05 -6.77 19.85
CA VAL A 108 -16.98 -8.08 19.17
C VAL A 108 -15.62 -8.75 19.42
N SER A 109 -14.55 -7.97 19.42
CA SER A 109 -13.19 -8.48 19.61
C SER A 109 -12.93 -8.94 21.04
N SER A 110 -13.55 -8.29 22.05
CA SER A 110 -13.59 -8.71 23.47
C SER A 110 -12.24 -9.20 24.04
N ASN A 111 -11.11 -8.60 23.61
CA ASN A 111 -9.74 -9.03 23.91
C ASN A 111 -9.37 -10.46 23.49
N ARG A 112 -10.20 -11.14 22.68
CA ARG A 112 -9.97 -12.49 22.17
C ARG A 112 -9.44 -12.50 20.74
N TYR A 113 -9.84 -11.53 19.94
CA TYR A 113 -9.41 -11.40 18.55
C TYR A 113 -8.73 -10.05 18.37
N ALA A 114 -7.54 -10.04 17.75
CA ALA A 114 -6.92 -8.77 17.40
C ALA A 114 -7.72 -8.10 16.27
N TYR A 115 -7.71 -6.77 16.26
CA TYR A 115 -8.23 -5.99 15.14
C TYR A 115 -7.28 -4.86 14.79
N LYS A 116 -7.29 -4.41 13.52
CA LYS A 116 -6.48 -3.29 13.03
C LYS A 116 -7.29 -2.40 12.09
N PHE A 117 -7.15 -1.08 12.25
CA PHE A 117 -7.67 -0.10 11.31
C PHE A 117 -6.51 0.54 10.54
N TYR A 118 -6.69 0.67 9.23
CA TYR A 118 -5.93 1.55 8.35
C TYR A 118 -6.92 2.58 7.81
N GLU A 119 -6.98 3.73 8.46
CA GLU A 119 -7.76 4.88 8.03
C GLU A 119 -6.91 5.80 7.14
N PRO A 120 -7.50 6.84 6.50
CA PRO A 120 -6.80 7.64 5.50
C PRO A 120 -5.47 8.22 5.97
N ARG A 121 -5.37 8.63 7.24
CA ARG A 121 -4.17 9.26 7.78
C ARG A 121 -3.05 8.24 7.99
N GLU A 122 -3.38 7.05 8.49
CA GLU A 122 -2.44 5.95 8.69
C GLU A 122 -1.93 5.44 7.35
N ILE A 123 -2.83 5.27 6.38
CA ILE A 123 -2.47 4.89 5.00
C ILE A 123 -1.55 5.96 4.39
N GLU A 124 -1.91 7.24 4.49
CA GLU A 124 -1.08 8.34 3.99
C GLU A 124 0.31 8.33 4.61
N GLN A 125 0.39 8.24 5.94
CA GLN A 125 1.67 8.26 6.65
C GLN A 125 2.57 7.09 6.23
N ILE A 126 2.00 5.90 6.07
CA ILE A 126 2.73 4.71 5.59
C ILE A 126 3.22 4.91 4.16
N ILE A 127 2.37 5.42 3.26
CA ILE A 127 2.74 5.59 1.86
C ILE A 127 3.88 6.60 1.73
N ILE A 128 3.78 7.77 2.35
CA ILE A 128 4.77 8.84 2.17
C ILE A 128 6.11 8.58 2.87
N SER A 129 6.16 7.62 3.80
CA SER A 129 7.37 7.34 4.60
C SER A 129 8.27 6.25 4.03
N LEU A 130 7.83 5.53 3.00
CA LEU A 130 8.53 4.34 2.52
C LEU A 130 8.77 4.43 1.00
N PRO A 131 10.02 4.35 0.52
CA PRO A 131 10.32 4.36 -0.92
C PRO A 131 9.54 3.29 -1.70
N ARG A 132 9.44 2.08 -1.13
CA ARG A 132 8.68 0.95 -1.71
C ARG A 132 7.19 1.22 -1.92
N MET A 133 6.61 2.23 -1.30
CA MET A 133 5.20 2.60 -1.49
C MET A 133 4.99 3.58 -2.64
N MET A 134 6.05 4.20 -3.19
CA MET A 134 5.92 5.20 -4.24
C MET A 134 5.35 4.66 -5.56
N PRO A 135 5.74 3.47 -6.05
CA PRO A 135 5.09 2.88 -7.22
C PRO A 135 3.58 2.67 -7.03
N LEU A 136 3.15 2.26 -5.83
CA LEU A 136 1.73 2.12 -5.46
C LEU A 136 1.01 3.48 -5.49
N MET A 137 1.63 4.52 -4.93
CA MET A 137 1.09 5.88 -4.95
C MET A 137 0.94 6.38 -6.39
N ASN A 138 1.94 6.17 -7.25
CA ASN A 138 1.88 6.55 -8.66
C ASN A 138 0.76 5.81 -9.42
N GLN A 139 0.50 4.55 -9.07
CA GLN A 139 -0.52 3.73 -9.72
C GLN A 139 -1.96 4.16 -9.35
N PHE A 140 -2.25 4.39 -8.07
CA PHE A 140 -3.62 4.61 -7.58
C PHE A 140 -3.96 6.08 -7.27
N PHE A 141 -2.95 6.91 -7.03
CA PHE A 141 -3.10 8.33 -6.72
C PHE A 141 -2.14 9.19 -7.57
N PRO A 142 -2.19 9.10 -8.91
CA PRO A 142 -1.22 9.75 -9.80
C PRO A 142 -1.13 11.28 -9.60
N LEU A 143 -2.24 11.96 -9.31
CA LEU A 143 -2.26 13.41 -9.07
C LEU A 143 -1.66 13.74 -7.70
N SER A 144 -1.95 12.95 -6.68
CA SER A 144 -1.30 13.09 -5.37
C SER A 144 0.20 12.82 -5.46
N HIS A 145 0.60 11.77 -6.19
CA HIS A 145 2.00 11.43 -6.44
C HIS A 145 2.74 12.59 -7.12
N SER A 146 2.19 13.17 -8.19
CA SER A 146 2.83 14.28 -8.91
C SER A 146 2.95 15.56 -8.08
N ARG A 147 2.05 15.78 -7.11
CA ARG A 147 2.16 16.90 -6.14
C ARG A 147 3.20 16.63 -5.06
N PHE A 148 3.35 15.38 -4.64
CA PHE A 148 4.24 14.97 -3.56
C PHE A 148 5.70 14.88 -4.02
N ILE A 149 5.92 14.26 -5.17
CA ILE A 149 7.24 14.01 -5.73
C ILE A 149 7.60 15.09 -6.72
N LYS A 150 8.70 15.80 -6.45
CA LYS A 150 9.39 16.57 -7.49
C LYS A 150 10.28 15.62 -8.27
N MET A 151 9.87 15.30 -9.50
CA MET A 151 10.72 14.55 -10.41
C MET A 151 11.79 15.49 -10.97
N ASP A 152 13.04 15.06 -10.87
CA ASP A 152 14.08 15.64 -11.71
C ASP A 152 13.83 15.20 -13.15
N GLN A 153 13.59 16.15 -14.05
CA GLN A 153 13.08 15.86 -15.40
C GLN A 153 14.17 15.40 -16.36
N ASP A 154 15.44 15.58 -15.99
CA ASP A 154 16.57 15.22 -16.83
C ASP A 154 17.14 13.87 -16.40
N CYS A 155 17.36 12.96 -17.36
CA CYS A 155 18.24 11.82 -17.08
C CYS A 155 19.60 12.39 -16.69
N HIS A 156 20.10 12.05 -15.49
CA HIS A 156 21.49 12.31 -15.07
C HIS A 156 22.49 11.40 -15.81
N CYS A 157 22.28 11.23 -17.12
CA CYS A 157 23.11 10.47 -18.01
C CYS A 157 24.36 11.31 -18.33
N GLN A 158 25.45 11.12 -17.60
CA GLN A 158 26.73 11.82 -17.86
C GLN A 158 27.46 11.32 -19.12
N MET A 159 26.95 10.28 -19.79
CA MET A 159 27.58 9.66 -20.95
C MET A 159 26.72 9.81 -22.22
N ASN A 160 27.35 10.28 -23.30
CA ASN A 160 26.75 10.32 -24.63
C ASN A 160 26.47 8.89 -25.11
N GLY A 161 25.24 8.60 -25.56
CA GLY A 161 24.88 7.32 -26.17
C GLY A 161 24.09 6.36 -25.28
N HIS A 162 23.75 6.75 -24.04
CA HIS A 162 22.78 6.01 -23.24
C HIS A 162 21.37 6.26 -23.80
N GLN A 163 20.95 5.42 -24.73
CA GLN A 163 19.55 5.29 -25.10
C GLN A 163 19.17 3.87 -24.74
N ASP A 164 18.30 3.72 -23.74
CA ASP A 164 17.24 2.71 -23.67
C ASP A 164 16.72 2.55 -22.24
N GLY A 165 15.41 2.33 -22.12
CA GLY A 165 14.70 2.23 -20.84
C GLY A 165 14.57 3.57 -20.12
N LEU A 166 13.45 3.80 -19.43
CA LEU A 166 13.33 4.90 -18.48
C LEU A 166 12.82 4.35 -17.16
N TYR A 167 13.55 4.62 -16.10
CA TYR A 167 13.28 4.16 -14.75
C TYR A 167 13.18 5.36 -13.82
N ILE A 168 12.23 5.31 -12.89
CA ILE A 168 12.19 6.20 -11.74
C ILE A 168 12.72 5.45 -10.54
N VAL A 169 13.77 5.97 -9.91
CA VAL A 169 14.27 5.48 -8.63
C VAL A 169 13.79 6.42 -7.54
N TYR A 170 12.98 5.89 -6.64
CA TYR A 170 12.51 6.56 -5.43
C TYR A 170 13.46 6.24 -4.28
N VAL A 171 13.91 7.27 -3.59
CA VAL A 171 14.80 7.14 -2.43
C VAL A 171 14.47 8.25 -1.43
N GLN A 172 14.68 7.98 -0.14
CA GLN A 172 14.59 9.01 0.89
C GLN A 172 15.97 9.66 1.03
N ASP A 173 16.05 10.97 0.85
CA ASP A 173 17.30 11.71 1.00
C ASP A 173 17.71 11.73 2.49
N ASP A 174 18.90 11.20 2.80
CA ASP A 174 19.35 11.03 4.18
C ASP A 174 19.44 12.34 4.98
N LYS A 175 19.70 13.46 4.30
CA LYS A 175 19.88 14.77 4.97
C LYS A 175 18.56 15.44 5.29
N THR A 176 17.63 15.40 4.34
CA THR A 176 16.35 16.12 4.42
C THR A 176 15.20 15.23 4.87
N GLN A 177 15.40 13.91 4.86
CA GLN A 177 14.40 12.88 5.09
C GLN A 177 13.21 12.97 4.11
N LYS A 178 13.37 13.69 3.00
CA LYS A 178 12.32 13.87 1.98
C LYS A 178 12.43 12.78 0.94
N MET A 179 11.27 12.36 0.43
CA MET A 179 11.21 11.48 -0.73
C MET A 179 11.65 12.25 -1.98
N VAL A 180 12.58 11.67 -2.75
CA VAL A 180 13.03 12.18 -4.04
C VAL A 180 12.89 11.10 -5.10
N ALA A 181 12.70 11.54 -6.35
CA ALA A 181 12.61 10.65 -7.50
C ALA A 181 13.59 11.09 -8.59
N HIS A 182 14.45 10.17 -8.98
CA HIS A 182 15.43 10.37 -10.03
C HIS A 182 15.07 9.54 -11.26
N VAL A 183 15.19 10.14 -12.43
CA VAL A 183 14.96 9.46 -13.70
C VAL A 183 16.29 8.99 -14.27
N PHE A 184 16.37 7.71 -14.63
CA PHE A 184 17.56 7.09 -15.19
C PHE A 184 17.24 6.28 -16.45
N CYS A 185 18.21 6.18 -17.36
CA CYS A 185 18.27 5.09 -18.34
C CYS A 185 18.65 3.77 -17.68
N ASP A 186 18.62 2.66 -18.43
CA ASP A 186 18.97 1.31 -17.95
C ASP A 186 20.34 1.27 -17.26
N THR A 187 21.41 1.69 -17.96
CA THR A 187 22.78 1.64 -17.44
C THR A 187 22.99 2.52 -16.21
N CYS A 188 22.43 3.73 -16.19
CA CYS A 188 22.56 4.63 -15.04
C CYS A 188 21.74 4.15 -13.84
N CYS A 189 20.58 3.50 -14.08
CA CYS A 189 19.78 2.91 -13.03
C CYS A 189 20.55 1.78 -12.34
N ASP A 190 21.20 0.90 -13.10
CA ASP A 190 22.00 -0.19 -12.54
C ASP A 190 23.16 0.32 -11.69
N GLN A 191 23.92 1.31 -12.20
CA GLN A 191 25.02 1.92 -11.44
C GLN A 191 24.52 2.58 -10.15
N TYR A 192 23.45 3.38 -10.25
CA TYR A 192 22.91 4.10 -9.09
C TYR A 192 22.37 3.13 -8.04
N THR A 193 21.59 2.14 -8.45
CA THR A 193 21.02 1.14 -7.53
C THR A 193 22.10 0.22 -6.94
N TYR A 194 23.18 -0.07 -7.66
CA TYR A 194 24.35 -0.74 -7.08
C TYR A 194 24.94 0.06 -5.91
N HIS A 195 25.14 1.37 -6.07
CA HIS A 195 25.64 2.22 -4.99
C HIS A 195 24.69 2.30 -3.80
N LEU A 196 23.37 2.36 -4.05
CA LEU A 196 22.36 2.32 -2.99
C LEU A 196 22.41 1.01 -2.21
N ASN A 197 22.55 -0.13 -2.90
CA ASN A 197 22.69 -1.45 -2.29
C ASN A 197 23.96 -1.56 -1.42
N GLU A 198 25.12 -1.14 -1.93
CA GLU A 198 26.37 -1.11 -1.18
C GLU A 198 26.26 -0.24 0.09
N SER A 199 25.50 0.85 -0.01
CA SER A 199 25.25 1.79 1.08
C SER A 199 24.08 1.36 2.00
N LYS A 200 23.39 0.25 1.69
CA LYS A 200 22.20 -0.25 2.39
C LYS A 200 21.07 0.79 2.49
N ILE A 201 20.92 1.62 1.47
CA ILE A 201 19.86 2.63 1.39
C ILE A 201 18.62 1.98 0.77
N GLU A 202 17.46 2.15 1.40
CA GLU A 202 16.19 1.65 0.85
C GLU A 202 15.76 2.49 -0.36
N TYR A 203 15.34 1.81 -1.43
CA TYR A 203 14.83 2.45 -2.64
C TYR A 203 13.74 1.62 -3.30
N ALA A 204 13.05 2.22 -4.27
CA ALA A 204 12.12 1.51 -5.14
C ALA A 204 12.31 1.96 -6.58
N VAL A 205 12.05 1.05 -7.53
CA VAL A 205 12.19 1.32 -8.95
C VAL A 205 10.85 1.14 -9.66
N LEU A 206 10.46 2.13 -10.45
CA LEU A 206 9.32 2.05 -11.37
C LEU A 206 9.82 2.15 -12.81
N THR A 207 9.45 1.19 -13.65
CA THR A 207 9.77 1.22 -15.08
C THR A 207 8.72 2.00 -15.87
N LEU A 208 9.14 3.07 -16.56
CA LEU A 208 8.28 3.90 -17.42
C LEU A 208 8.18 3.36 -18.85
N LYS A 209 9.27 2.81 -19.38
CA LYS A 209 9.33 2.25 -20.74
C LYS A 209 10.38 1.14 -20.79
N LYS A 210 10.02 -0.06 -21.26
CA LYS A 210 10.97 -1.14 -21.60
C LYS A 210 11.24 -1.17 -23.10
N ARG A 211 12.39 -1.70 -23.53
CA ARG A 211 12.60 -2.14 -24.92
C ARG A 211 11.51 -3.17 -25.27
N ALA A 212 10.82 -2.96 -26.40
CA ALA A 212 10.18 -4.07 -27.09
C ALA A 212 11.30 -4.85 -27.77
N TYR A 213 11.41 -6.14 -27.44
CA TYR A 213 12.34 -7.06 -28.11
C TYR A 213 11.82 -7.40 -29.51
#